data_AF-A0A958HHN4-F1
#
_entry.id   AF-A0A958HHN4-F1
#
_cell.length_a   1.000
_cell.length_b   1.000
_cell.length_c   1.000
_cell.angle_alpha   90.00
_cell.angle_beta   90.00
_cell.angle_gamma   90.00
#
_symmetry.space_group_name_H-M   'P 1'
#
loop_
_entity.id
_entity.type
_entity.pdbx_description
1 polymer ?
#
loop_
_entity_poly.entity_id
_entity_poly.type
_entity_poly.pdbx_seq_one_letter_code
_entity_poly.pdbx_strand_id
1 'polypeptide(L)'
;MPTLKRIGGGALIIISIASLLFSLAALAGVWIVRKPIADTMTAGLALASDTLEVTGYTLGVVDDGLASAGDLVASTQRTVDSLATTLDSTTPALQTVGDLVGTGVPAALTAANATIRTAQKSAETVDGVLTILSQLPLLNIAYSPEVPLSQALNDISVSLESLPAGLEQLGEQVTESVSNLPTLASATRDLGAAVGDVNTTLSDSRLAVQEYQALVLRYKAVVDFVRDATPIITFIFPLLLSLLIFWIMVVQVSTARRGWEWLRGEPVPVAPATAMPPLEALPPAGQPDAAQIAAPVERTV
;
A
#
# COMPACT_ATOMS: atom_id res chain seq x y z
N MET A 1 5.85 31.29 82.44
CA MET A 1 6.24 30.68 81.16
C MET A 1 6.66 31.71 80.06
N PRO A 2 7.59 32.65 80.32
CA PRO A 2 8.05 33.62 79.30
C PRO A 2 9.19 33.12 78.38
N THR A 3 9.97 32.12 78.82
CA THR A 3 11.10 31.56 78.06
C THR A 3 10.65 30.69 76.88
N LEU A 4 9.54 29.96 77.01
CA LEU A 4 8.98 29.12 75.94
C LEU A 4 8.49 29.95 74.73
N LYS A 5 7.96 31.17 74.98
CA LYS A 5 7.50 32.09 73.93
C LYS A 5 8.65 32.70 73.11
N ARG A 6 9.79 32.97 73.75
CA ARG A 6 10.99 33.53 73.09
C ARG A 6 11.68 32.52 72.18
N ILE A 7 11.77 31.26 72.59
CA ILE A 7 12.36 30.18 71.79
C ILE A 7 11.48 29.87 70.56
N GLY A 8 10.15 29.80 70.75
CA GLY A 8 9.21 29.58 69.65
C GLY A 8 9.25 30.68 68.58
N GLY A 9 9.32 31.95 69.00
CA GLY A 9 9.44 33.08 68.08
C GLY A 9 10.76 33.08 67.29
N GLY A 10 11.89 32.75 67.93
CA GLY A 10 13.19 32.66 67.26
C GLY A 10 13.23 31.54 66.21
N ALA A 11 12.69 30.36 66.53
CA ALA A 11 12.61 29.25 65.58
C ALA A 11 11.77 29.61 64.33
N LEU A 12 10.64 30.31 64.53
CA LEU A 12 9.79 30.80 63.43
C LEU A 12 10.51 31.76 62.48
N ILE A 13 11.36 32.65 63.01
CA ILE A 13 12.13 33.60 62.19
C ILE A 13 13.17 32.88 61.34
N ILE A 14 13.91 31.92 61.92
CA ILE A 14 14.93 31.15 61.20
C ILE A 14 14.29 30.34 60.07
N ILE A 15 13.17 29.66 60.36
CA ILE A 15 12.40 28.89 59.36
C ILE A 15 11.91 29.81 58.23
N SER A 16 11.43 31.02 58.57
CA SER A 16 10.95 31.99 57.58
C SER A 16 12.07 32.49 56.67
N ILE A 17 13.25 32.79 57.22
CA ILE A 17 14.42 33.23 56.43
C ILE A 17 14.90 32.11 55.51
N ALA A 18 15.00 30.88 56.02
CA ALA A 18 15.39 29.73 55.21
C ALA A 18 14.41 29.48 54.06
N SER A 19 13.10 29.58 54.33
CA SER A 19 12.07 29.44 53.30
C SER A 19 12.12 30.57 52.27
N LEU A 20 12.40 31.80 52.68
CA LEU A 20 12.55 32.95 51.78
C LEU A 20 13.73 32.78 50.82
N LEU A 21 14.89 32.34 51.34
CA LEU A 21 16.07 32.05 50.51
C LEU A 21 15.79 30.92 49.52
N PHE A 22 15.07 29.88 49.96
CA PHE A 22 14.63 28.80 49.08
C PHE A 22 13.70 29.31 47.95
N SER A 23 12.72 30.16 48.26
CA SER A 23 11.86 30.79 47.25
C SER A 23 12.64 31.66 46.27
N LEU A 24 13.65 32.40 46.73
CA LEU A 24 14.50 33.22 45.86
C LEU A 24 15.34 32.35 44.91
N ALA A 25 15.92 31.27 45.44
CA ALA A 25 16.67 30.29 44.65
C ALA A 25 15.76 29.57 43.64
N ALA A 26 14.54 29.22 44.03
CA ALA A 26 13.54 28.64 43.13
C ALA A 26 13.18 29.61 42.00
N LEU A 27 12.96 30.89 42.32
CA LEU A 27 12.69 31.92 41.30
C LEU A 27 13.85 32.05 40.30
N ALA A 28 15.08 32.17 40.79
CA ALA A 28 16.26 32.21 39.91
C ALA A 28 16.40 30.92 39.07
N GLY A 29 16.15 29.76 39.68
CA GLY A 29 16.16 28.46 39.02
C GLY A 29 15.19 28.37 37.84
N VAL A 30 13.97 28.89 37.99
CA VAL A 30 12.97 28.93 36.91
C VAL A 30 13.49 29.67 35.67
N TRP A 31 14.17 30.81 35.86
CA TRP A 31 14.70 31.60 34.74
C TRP A 31 15.96 31.01 34.12
N ILE A 32 16.78 30.31 34.91
CA ILE A 32 17.98 29.62 34.42
C ILE A 32 17.59 28.40 33.56
N VAL A 33 16.64 27.59 34.03
CA VAL A 33 16.22 26.34 33.37
C VAL A 33 15.29 26.59 32.18
N ARG A 34 14.65 27.77 32.10
CA ARG A 34 13.74 28.14 31.00
C ARG A 34 14.37 27.97 29.61
N LYS A 35 15.56 28.53 29.39
CA LYS A 35 16.24 28.49 28.08
C LYS A 35 16.54 27.06 27.60
N PRO A 36 17.24 26.20 28.37
CA PRO A 36 17.57 24.86 27.90
C PRO A 36 16.32 24.01 27.66
N ILE A 37 15.24 24.16 28.44
CA ILE A 37 13.97 23.47 28.18
C ILE A 37 13.37 23.93 26.86
N ALA A 38 13.30 25.24 26.62
CA ALA A 38 12.74 25.80 25.39
C ALA A 38 13.52 25.38 24.14
N ASP A 39 14.85 25.41 24.21
CA ASP A 39 15.72 25.02 23.11
C ASP A 39 15.57 23.51 22.82
N THR A 40 15.50 22.67 23.87
CA THR A 40 15.30 21.22 23.72
C THR A 40 13.92 20.90 23.15
N MET A 41 12.86 21.56 23.62
CA MET A 41 11.50 21.41 23.08
C MET A 41 11.44 21.83 21.61
N THR A 42 12.02 22.99 21.28
CA THR A 42 12.03 23.52 19.91
C THR A 42 12.82 22.59 18.97
N ALA A 43 13.99 22.12 19.40
CA ALA A 43 14.79 21.18 18.62
C ALA A 43 14.07 19.82 18.43
N GLY A 44 13.43 19.30 19.47
CA GLY A 44 12.66 18.06 19.41
C GLY A 44 11.45 18.18 18.47
N LEU A 45 10.72 19.29 18.54
CA LEU A 45 9.58 19.56 17.64
C LEU A 45 10.02 19.80 16.20
N ALA A 46 11.16 20.46 15.99
CA ALA A 46 11.75 20.63 14.66
C ALA A 46 12.11 19.26 14.07
N LEU A 47 12.83 18.42 14.81
CA LEU A 47 13.18 17.07 14.38
C LEU A 47 11.92 16.21 14.08
N ALA A 48 10.88 16.32 14.91
CA ALA A 48 9.62 15.63 14.66
C ALA A 48 8.92 16.12 13.38
N SER A 49 8.86 17.44 13.16
CA SER A 49 8.24 18.02 11.96
C SER A 49 9.01 17.63 10.69
N ASP A 50 10.35 17.68 10.73
CA ASP A 50 11.23 17.27 9.62
C ASP A 50 11.10 15.76 9.34
N THR A 51 11.04 14.92 10.38
CA THR A 51 10.83 13.48 10.24
C THR A 51 9.49 13.17 9.60
N LEU A 52 8.42 13.84 10.03
CA LEU A 52 7.09 13.68 9.45
C LEU A 52 7.03 14.16 8.00
N GLU A 53 7.74 15.23 7.66
CA GLU A 53 7.84 15.74 6.29
C GLU A 53 8.56 14.76 5.37
N VAL A 54 9.72 14.27 5.77
CA VAL A 54 10.46 13.23 5.03
C VAL A 54 9.63 11.96 4.90
N THR A 55 8.92 11.57 5.96
CA THR A 55 8.00 10.42 5.92
C THR A 55 6.88 10.63 4.92
N GLY A 56 6.24 11.81 4.92
CA GLY A 56 5.19 12.17 3.97
C GLY A 56 5.70 12.16 2.52
N TYR A 57 6.87 12.73 2.27
CA TYR A 57 7.52 12.67 0.96
C TYR A 57 7.81 11.24 0.51
N THR A 58 8.38 10.43 1.42
CA THR A 58 8.71 9.02 1.12
C THR A 58 7.45 8.21 0.81
N LEU A 59 6.37 8.41 1.58
CA LEU A 59 5.08 7.78 1.29
C LEU A 59 4.50 8.24 -0.05
N GLY A 60 4.73 9.48 -0.46
CA GLY A 60 4.38 9.99 -1.80
C GLY A 60 5.10 9.21 -2.90
N VAL A 61 6.41 9.05 -2.77
CA VAL A 61 7.23 8.25 -3.71
C VAL A 61 6.75 6.79 -3.76
N VAL A 62 6.32 6.21 -2.64
CA VAL A 62 5.75 4.87 -2.59
C VAL A 62 4.39 4.82 -3.31
N ASP A 63 3.50 5.80 -3.14
CA ASP A 63 2.22 5.87 -3.87
C ASP A 63 2.45 5.92 -5.39
N ASP A 64 3.38 6.78 -5.84
CA ASP A 64 3.75 6.90 -7.25
C ASP A 64 4.36 5.60 -7.81
N GLY A 65 5.20 4.94 -7.01
CA GLY A 65 5.78 3.64 -7.34
C GLY A 65 4.73 2.53 -7.47
N LEU A 66 3.77 2.48 -6.55
CA LEU A 66 2.64 1.55 -6.59
C LEU A 66 1.71 1.83 -7.77
N ALA A 67 1.44 3.09 -8.07
CA ALA A 67 0.66 3.49 -9.24
C ALA A 67 1.33 3.03 -10.55
N SER A 68 2.64 3.28 -10.67
CA SER A 68 3.44 2.85 -11.83
C SER A 68 3.48 1.32 -11.96
N ALA A 69 3.60 0.60 -10.84
CA ALA A 69 3.52 -0.86 -10.82
C ALA A 69 2.14 -1.35 -11.29
N GLY A 70 1.06 -0.70 -10.84
CA GLY A 70 -0.31 -0.99 -11.30
C GLY A 70 -0.46 -0.82 -12.82
N ASP A 71 0.07 0.26 -13.38
CA ASP A 71 0.03 0.50 -14.83
C ASP A 71 0.79 -0.58 -15.63
N LEU A 72 1.95 -1.01 -15.14
CA LEU A 72 2.74 -2.09 -15.74
C LEU A 72 2.00 -3.44 -15.68
N VAL A 73 1.39 -3.75 -14.53
CA VAL A 73 0.60 -4.97 -14.34
C VAL A 73 -0.62 -4.96 -15.25
N ALA A 74 -1.35 -3.84 -15.34
CA ALA A 74 -2.47 -3.68 -16.26
C ALA A 74 -2.06 -3.82 -17.74
N SER A 75 -0.86 -3.34 -18.11
CA SER A 75 -0.32 -3.55 -19.46
C SER A 75 0.04 -5.01 -19.72
N THR A 76 0.58 -5.70 -18.71
CA THR A 76 0.88 -7.13 -18.78
C THR A 76 -0.40 -7.94 -18.95
N GLN A 77 -1.46 -7.62 -18.18
CA GLN A 77 -2.77 -8.26 -18.31
C GLN A 77 -3.32 -8.14 -19.73
N ARG A 78 -3.33 -6.93 -20.30
CA ARG A 78 -3.76 -6.71 -21.70
C ARG A 78 -2.95 -7.53 -22.72
N THR A 79 -1.65 -7.69 -22.48
CA THR A 79 -0.77 -8.48 -23.34
C THR A 79 -1.10 -9.98 -23.24
N VAL A 80 -1.32 -10.48 -22.02
CA VAL A 80 -1.72 -11.86 -21.74
C VAL A 80 -3.09 -12.17 -22.35
N ASP A 81 -4.07 -11.28 -22.21
CA ASP A 81 -5.40 -11.42 -22.82
C ASP A 81 -5.33 -11.44 -24.36
N SER A 82 -4.48 -10.58 -24.93
CA SER A 82 -4.24 -10.54 -26.38
C SER A 82 -3.57 -11.83 -26.88
N LEU A 83 -2.64 -12.39 -26.10
CA LEU A 83 -2.00 -13.66 -26.41
C LEU A 83 -3.01 -14.81 -26.37
N ALA A 84 -3.84 -14.89 -25.32
CA ALA A 84 -4.90 -15.90 -25.21
C ALA A 84 -5.87 -15.82 -26.40
N THR A 85 -6.29 -14.62 -26.76
CA THR A 85 -7.16 -14.37 -27.94
C THR A 85 -6.47 -14.79 -29.24
N THR A 86 -5.18 -14.50 -29.37
CA THR A 86 -4.40 -14.89 -30.55
C THR A 86 -4.33 -16.41 -30.67
N LEU A 87 -4.03 -17.12 -29.57
CA LEU A 87 -4.00 -18.59 -29.52
C LEU A 87 -5.34 -19.20 -29.93
N ASP A 88 -6.44 -18.69 -29.38
CA ASP A 88 -7.80 -19.10 -29.77
C ASP A 88 -8.04 -18.89 -31.28
N SER A 89 -7.65 -17.72 -31.80
CA SER A 89 -7.86 -17.37 -33.22
C SER A 89 -6.98 -18.16 -34.19
N THR A 90 -5.80 -18.59 -33.77
CA THR A 90 -4.88 -19.40 -34.61
C THR A 90 -5.25 -20.87 -34.65
N THR A 91 -6.01 -21.36 -33.66
CA THR A 91 -6.38 -22.78 -33.56
C THR A 91 -7.13 -23.29 -34.81
N PRO A 92 -8.17 -22.62 -35.34
CA PRO A 92 -8.87 -23.07 -36.56
C PRO A 92 -8.00 -23.04 -37.82
N ALA A 93 -7.08 -22.06 -37.92
CA ALA A 93 -6.17 -21.96 -39.06
C ALA A 93 -5.20 -23.15 -39.07
N LEU A 94 -4.65 -23.50 -37.91
CA LEU A 94 -3.77 -24.66 -37.76
C LEU A 94 -4.52 -25.99 -37.95
N GLN A 95 -5.79 -26.09 -37.53
CA GLN A 95 -6.65 -27.23 -37.87
C GLN A 95 -6.80 -27.39 -39.38
N THR A 96 -7.08 -26.28 -40.08
CA THR A 96 -7.21 -26.30 -41.56
C THR A 96 -5.91 -26.75 -42.23
N VAL A 97 -4.76 -26.31 -41.72
CA VAL A 97 -3.43 -26.76 -42.21
C VAL A 97 -3.22 -28.24 -41.90
N GLY A 98 -3.57 -28.68 -40.69
CA GLY A 98 -3.50 -30.08 -40.29
C GLY A 98 -4.33 -30.99 -41.18
N ASP A 99 -5.58 -30.62 -41.47
CA ASP A 99 -6.49 -31.36 -42.34
C ASP A 99 -6.00 -31.37 -43.80
N LEU A 100 -5.51 -30.22 -44.29
CA LEU A 100 -4.97 -30.13 -45.64
C LEU A 100 -3.73 -31.02 -45.81
N VAL A 101 -2.79 -30.96 -44.87
CA VAL A 101 -1.54 -31.71 -44.93
C VAL A 101 -1.75 -33.19 -44.60
N GLY A 102 -2.59 -33.50 -43.62
CA GLY A 102 -2.83 -34.85 -43.14
C GLY A 102 -3.81 -35.66 -43.97
N THR A 103 -4.73 -35.01 -44.70
CA THR A 103 -5.77 -35.71 -45.45
C THR A 103 -5.88 -35.23 -46.89
N GLY A 104 -5.89 -33.91 -47.10
CA GLY A 104 -6.10 -33.32 -48.43
C GLY A 104 -5.00 -33.64 -49.44
N VAL A 105 -3.74 -33.33 -49.11
CA VAL A 105 -2.58 -33.57 -49.98
C VAL A 105 -2.29 -35.07 -50.15
N PRO A 106 -2.29 -35.92 -49.11
CA PRO A 106 -2.15 -37.37 -49.25
C PRO A 106 -3.19 -37.99 -50.19
N ALA A 107 -4.46 -37.58 -50.09
CA ALA A 107 -5.52 -38.05 -50.97
C ALA A 107 -5.28 -37.62 -52.43
N ALA A 108 -4.87 -36.37 -52.66
CA ALA A 108 -4.54 -35.85 -53.98
C ALA A 108 -3.34 -36.58 -54.61
N LEU A 109 -2.29 -36.84 -53.82
CA LEU A 109 -1.12 -37.59 -54.26
C LEU A 109 -1.46 -39.05 -54.59
N THR A 110 -2.31 -39.69 -53.78
CA THR A 110 -2.80 -41.05 -54.03
C THR A 110 -3.57 -41.13 -55.34
N ALA A 111 -4.46 -40.17 -55.60
CA ALA A 111 -5.20 -40.07 -56.85
C ALA A 111 -4.30 -39.80 -58.07
N ALA A 112 -3.30 -38.92 -57.91
CA ALA A 112 -2.30 -38.66 -58.95
C ALA A 112 -1.46 -39.91 -59.24
N ASN A 113 -1.03 -40.64 -58.22
CA ASN A 113 -0.27 -41.88 -58.36
C ASN A 113 -1.08 -42.97 -59.09
N ALA A 114 -2.37 -43.11 -58.76
CA ALA A 114 -3.28 -44.00 -59.49
C ALA A 114 -3.41 -43.63 -60.98
N THR A 115 -3.49 -42.32 -61.28
CA THR A 115 -3.53 -41.81 -62.66
C THR A 115 -2.23 -42.12 -63.41
N ILE A 116 -1.08 -41.92 -62.77
CA ILE A 116 0.24 -42.24 -63.33
C ILE A 116 0.37 -43.74 -63.63
N ARG A 117 -0.07 -44.62 -62.71
CA ARG A 117 -0.09 -46.08 -62.95
C ARG A 117 -0.99 -46.49 -64.11
N THR A 118 -2.12 -45.81 -64.31
CA THR A 118 -2.96 -46.03 -65.50
C THR A 118 -2.25 -45.55 -66.77
N ALA A 119 -1.60 -44.38 -66.74
CA ALA A 119 -0.82 -43.87 -67.87
C ALA A 119 0.37 -44.77 -68.20
N GLN A 120 1.04 -45.35 -67.21
CA GLN A 120 2.12 -46.33 -67.38
C GLN A 120 1.65 -47.53 -68.21
N LYS A 121 0.49 -48.12 -67.89
CA LYS A 121 -0.05 -49.27 -68.65
C LYS A 121 -0.35 -48.90 -70.11
N SER A 122 -0.84 -47.68 -70.35
CA SER A 122 -1.02 -47.16 -71.71
C SER A 122 0.32 -46.98 -72.42
N ALA A 123 1.33 -46.45 -71.72
CA ALA A 123 2.68 -46.28 -72.24
C ALA A 123 3.35 -47.62 -72.57
N GLU A 124 3.20 -48.65 -71.73
CA GLU A 124 3.67 -50.01 -72.03
C GLU A 124 3.06 -50.55 -73.33
N THR A 125 1.78 -50.27 -73.56
CA THR A 125 1.11 -50.66 -74.80
C THR A 125 1.69 -49.92 -76.02
N VAL A 126 1.94 -48.61 -75.88
CA VAL A 126 2.54 -47.79 -76.95
C VAL A 126 3.99 -48.20 -77.22
N ASP A 127 4.81 -48.35 -76.18
CA ASP A 127 6.19 -48.81 -76.26
C ASP A 127 6.27 -50.20 -76.94
N GLY A 128 5.35 -51.11 -76.58
CA GLY A 128 5.22 -52.41 -77.22
C GLY A 128 4.90 -52.31 -78.72
N VAL A 129 3.92 -51.46 -79.09
CA VAL A 129 3.57 -51.24 -80.51
C VAL A 129 4.71 -50.59 -81.28
N LEU A 130 5.36 -49.56 -80.75
CA LEU A 130 6.49 -48.87 -81.40
C LEU A 130 7.70 -49.80 -81.57
N THR A 131 7.95 -50.69 -80.60
CA THR A 131 8.99 -51.72 -80.69
C THR A 131 8.69 -52.76 -81.77
N ILE A 132 7.42 -53.17 -81.93
CA ILE A 132 7.02 -54.08 -83.01
C ILE A 132 7.14 -53.37 -84.38
N LEU A 133 6.73 -52.11 -84.46
CA LEU A 133 6.82 -51.32 -85.69
C LEU A 133 8.26 -51.04 -86.12
N SER A 134 9.20 -50.86 -85.18
CA SER A 134 10.61 -50.65 -85.50
C SER A 134 11.31 -51.89 -86.05
N GLN A 135 10.76 -53.09 -85.81
CA GLN A 135 11.27 -54.35 -86.35
C GLN A 135 10.85 -54.60 -87.82
N LEU A 136 9.92 -53.82 -88.38
CA LEU A 136 9.49 -53.95 -89.77
C LEU A 136 10.48 -53.27 -90.73
N PRO A 137 11.22 -54.02 -91.57
CA PRO A 137 12.28 -53.46 -92.43
C PRO A 137 11.79 -52.50 -93.52
N LEU A 138 10.48 -52.42 -93.78
CA LEU A 138 9.87 -51.55 -94.78
C LEU A 138 9.57 -50.12 -94.27
N LEU A 139 9.52 -49.90 -92.95
CA LEU A 139 9.11 -48.61 -92.37
C LEU A 139 10.28 -47.73 -91.89
N ASN A 140 11.48 -48.30 -91.72
CA ASN A 140 12.73 -47.59 -91.33
C ASN A 140 12.57 -46.62 -90.14
N ILE A 141 11.72 -46.94 -89.16
CA ILE A 141 11.53 -46.15 -87.94
C ILE A 141 12.44 -46.72 -86.86
N ALA A 142 13.52 -46.01 -86.50
CA ALA A 142 14.41 -46.42 -85.43
C ALA A 142 13.87 -45.95 -84.07
N TYR A 143 13.11 -46.81 -83.39
CA TYR A 143 12.71 -46.59 -81.99
C TYR A 143 13.68 -47.30 -81.05
N SER A 144 14.49 -46.54 -80.31
CA SER A 144 15.44 -47.04 -79.31
C SER A 144 15.61 -46.00 -78.20
N PRO A 145 14.57 -45.74 -77.39
CA PRO A 145 14.68 -44.80 -76.28
C PRO A 145 15.68 -45.31 -75.24
N GLU A 146 16.38 -44.38 -74.59
CA GLU A 146 17.33 -44.69 -73.52
C GLU A 146 16.62 -45.18 -72.25
N VAL A 147 15.41 -44.67 -71.99
CA VAL A 147 14.47 -45.14 -70.96
C VAL A 147 13.06 -45.20 -71.56
N PRO A 148 12.36 -46.35 -71.54
CA PRO A 148 10.98 -46.45 -71.98
C PRO A 148 10.05 -45.52 -71.18
N LEU A 149 9.00 -44.98 -71.81
CA LEU A 149 8.06 -44.06 -71.14
C LEU A 149 7.38 -44.74 -69.95
N SER A 150 7.06 -46.03 -70.08
CA SER A 150 6.53 -46.84 -68.99
C SER A 150 7.45 -46.88 -67.77
N GLN A 151 8.76 -47.02 -67.96
CA GLN A 151 9.75 -47.04 -66.90
C GLN A 151 9.84 -45.66 -66.20
N ALA A 152 9.87 -44.57 -66.98
CA ALA A 152 9.89 -43.23 -66.41
C ALA A 152 8.66 -42.93 -65.55
N LEU A 153 7.46 -43.36 -65.99
CA LEU A 153 6.22 -43.22 -65.20
C LEU A 153 6.23 -44.09 -63.94
N ASN A 154 6.80 -45.30 -64.02
CA ASN A 154 6.97 -46.18 -62.85
C ASN A 154 7.87 -45.54 -61.80
N ASP A 155 9.00 -44.96 -62.20
CA ASP A 155 9.95 -44.36 -61.27
C ASP A 155 9.34 -43.14 -60.55
N ILE A 156 8.50 -42.36 -61.24
CA ILE A 156 7.68 -41.29 -60.62
C ILE A 156 6.67 -41.90 -59.65
N SER A 157 5.95 -42.96 -60.05
CA SER A 157 4.95 -43.62 -59.21
C SER A 157 5.55 -44.11 -57.88
N VAL A 158 6.72 -44.75 -57.94
CA VAL A 158 7.47 -45.23 -56.77
C VAL A 158 7.93 -44.05 -55.90
N SER A 159 8.41 -42.96 -56.51
CA SER A 159 8.86 -41.77 -55.78
C SER A 159 7.72 -41.07 -55.03
N LEU A 160 6.50 -41.13 -55.57
CA LEU A 160 5.29 -40.56 -54.94
C LEU A 160 4.67 -41.48 -53.89
N GLU A 161 5.04 -42.76 -53.82
CA GLU A 161 4.38 -43.76 -52.98
C GLU A 161 4.62 -43.55 -51.48
N SER A 162 5.75 -42.96 -51.09
CA SER A 162 6.11 -42.71 -49.69
C SER A 162 5.66 -41.34 -49.16
N LEU A 163 5.35 -40.37 -50.04
CA LEU A 163 4.98 -39.01 -49.65
C LEU A 163 3.66 -38.92 -48.86
N PRO A 164 2.57 -39.66 -49.22
CA PRO A 164 1.32 -39.63 -48.47
C PRO A 164 1.52 -39.97 -46.99
N ALA A 165 2.26 -41.03 -46.67
CA ALA A 165 2.50 -41.44 -45.29
C ALA A 165 3.28 -40.39 -44.48
N GLY A 166 4.27 -39.73 -45.09
CA GLY A 166 5.01 -38.66 -44.43
C GLY A 166 4.15 -37.42 -44.16
N LEU A 167 3.24 -37.09 -45.08
CA LEU A 167 2.30 -35.99 -44.93
C LEU A 167 1.18 -36.28 -43.93
N GLU A 168 0.68 -37.52 -43.90
CA GLU A 168 -0.24 -38.00 -42.86
C GLU A 168 0.38 -37.86 -41.47
N GLN A 169 1.61 -38.34 -41.28
CA GLN A 169 2.33 -38.19 -40.01
C GLN A 169 2.54 -36.72 -39.63
N LEU A 170 2.85 -35.85 -40.60
CA LEU A 170 2.96 -34.40 -40.35
C LEU A 170 1.62 -33.80 -39.95
N GLY A 171 0.52 -34.22 -40.58
CA GLY A 171 -0.84 -33.81 -40.21
C GLY A 171 -1.22 -34.24 -38.80
N GLU A 172 -0.84 -35.46 -38.38
CA GLU A 172 -1.01 -35.94 -37.01
C GLU A 172 -0.25 -35.06 -36.00
N GLN A 173 1.02 -34.74 -36.27
CA GLN A 173 1.82 -33.85 -35.41
C GLN A 173 1.25 -32.43 -35.31
N VAL A 174 0.73 -31.89 -36.41
CA VAL A 174 0.03 -30.60 -36.42
C VAL A 174 -1.24 -30.68 -35.57
N THR A 175 -2.03 -31.75 -35.72
CA THR A 175 -3.26 -31.98 -34.97
C THR A 175 -3.00 -32.13 -33.46
N GLU A 176 -1.93 -32.83 -33.09
CA GLU A 176 -1.49 -32.94 -31.70
C GLU A 176 -1.01 -31.58 -31.14
N SER A 177 -0.29 -30.80 -31.94
CA SER A 177 0.12 -29.44 -31.53
C SER A 177 -1.10 -28.55 -31.29
N VAL A 178 -2.10 -28.63 -32.18
CA VAL A 178 -3.38 -27.93 -32.08
C VAL A 178 -4.17 -28.35 -30.85
N SER A 179 -4.22 -29.65 -30.52
CA SER A 179 -4.98 -30.15 -29.36
C SER A 179 -4.39 -29.68 -28.01
N ASN A 180 -3.12 -29.30 -28.00
CA ASN A 180 -2.45 -28.70 -26.84
C ASN A 180 -2.67 -27.17 -26.71
N LEU A 181 -3.08 -26.47 -27.78
CA LEU A 181 -3.32 -25.02 -27.75
C LEU A 181 -4.41 -24.58 -26.76
N PRO A 182 -5.56 -25.30 -26.60
CA PRO A 182 -6.55 -24.96 -25.59
C PRO A 182 -5.98 -24.97 -24.16
N THR A 183 -5.10 -25.91 -23.84
CA THR A 183 -4.42 -25.96 -22.54
C THR A 183 -3.52 -24.75 -22.35
N LEU A 184 -2.75 -24.37 -23.38
CA LEU A 184 -1.91 -23.17 -23.35
C LEU A 184 -2.74 -21.88 -23.22
N ALA A 185 -3.86 -21.78 -23.94
CA ALA A 185 -4.79 -20.67 -23.84
C ALA A 185 -5.41 -20.58 -22.44
N SER A 186 -5.79 -21.71 -21.83
CA SER A 186 -6.27 -21.76 -20.45
C SER A 186 -5.21 -21.28 -19.46
N ALA A 187 -4.00 -21.81 -19.53
CA ALA A 187 -2.90 -21.38 -18.67
C ALA A 187 -2.56 -19.89 -18.84
N THR A 188 -2.70 -19.37 -20.06
CA THR A 188 -2.54 -17.94 -20.35
C THR A 188 -3.66 -17.11 -19.69
N ARG A 189 -4.92 -17.57 -19.72
CA ARG A 189 -6.02 -16.90 -19.01
C ARG A 189 -5.86 -16.95 -17.48
N ASP A 190 -5.40 -18.07 -16.94
CA ASP A 190 -5.12 -18.22 -15.50
C ASP A 190 -4.01 -17.26 -15.07
N LEU A 191 -2.97 -17.09 -15.89
CA LEU A 191 -1.96 -16.06 -15.67
C LEU A 191 -2.57 -14.66 -15.71
N GLY A 192 -3.48 -14.39 -16.65
CA GLY A 192 -4.20 -13.11 -16.75
C GLY A 192 -5.01 -12.80 -15.48
N ALA A 193 -5.70 -13.80 -14.94
CA ALA A 193 -6.44 -13.70 -13.68
C ALA A 193 -5.49 -13.40 -12.50
N ALA A 194 -4.38 -14.15 -12.38
CA ALA A 194 -3.38 -13.92 -11.34
C ALA A 194 -2.76 -12.51 -11.42
N VAL A 195 -2.51 -12.00 -12.62
CA VAL A 195 -2.05 -10.61 -12.85
C VAL A 195 -3.13 -9.60 -12.40
N GLY A 196 -4.41 -9.90 -12.65
CA GLY A 196 -5.54 -9.10 -12.15
C GLY A 196 -5.61 -9.04 -10.63
N ASP A 197 -5.36 -10.16 -9.95
CA ASP A 197 -5.31 -10.21 -8.47
C ASP A 197 -4.15 -9.38 -7.91
N VAL A 198 -2.99 -9.41 -8.57
CA VAL A 198 -1.85 -8.54 -8.22
C VAL A 198 -2.23 -7.07 -8.38
N ASN A 199 -2.92 -6.70 -9.46
CA ASN A 199 -3.38 -5.32 -9.66
C ASN A 199 -4.32 -4.85 -8.54
N THR A 200 -5.24 -5.72 -8.11
CA THR A 200 -6.14 -5.45 -6.98
C THR A 200 -5.34 -5.25 -5.69
N THR A 201 -4.38 -6.13 -5.41
CA THR A 201 -3.51 -6.03 -4.22
C THR A 201 -2.67 -4.74 -4.22
N LEU A 202 -2.18 -4.31 -5.39
CA LEU A 202 -1.46 -3.04 -5.54
C LEU A 202 -2.38 -1.84 -5.28
N SER A 203 -3.62 -1.88 -5.76
CA SER A 203 -4.63 -0.86 -5.49
C SER A 203 -4.95 -0.76 -4.00
N ASP A 204 -5.12 -1.89 -3.31
CA ASP A 204 -5.37 -1.93 -1.87
C ASP A 204 -4.17 -1.41 -1.07
N SER A 205 -2.96 -1.80 -1.47
CA SER A 205 -1.71 -1.29 -0.87
C SER A 205 -1.59 0.22 -1.02
N ARG A 206 -2.00 0.74 -2.18
CA ARG A 206 -2.01 2.18 -2.46
C ARG A 206 -3.00 2.93 -1.57
N LEU A 207 -4.20 2.40 -1.40
CA LEU A 207 -5.19 2.95 -0.44
C LEU A 207 -4.62 3.03 0.97
N ALA A 208 -3.97 1.96 1.45
CA ALA A 208 -3.33 1.96 2.77
C ALA A 208 -2.24 3.05 2.87
N VAL A 209 -1.41 3.22 1.84
CA VAL A 209 -0.38 4.29 1.80
C VAL A 209 -1.02 5.67 1.88
N GLN A 210 -2.12 5.92 1.17
CA GLN A 210 -2.85 7.19 1.21
C GLN A 210 -3.44 7.48 2.60
N GLU A 211 -3.98 6.45 3.27
CA GLU A 211 -4.44 6.56 4.66
C GLU A 211 -3.28 6.92 5.61
N TYR A 212 -2.11 6.29 5.44
CA TYR A 212 -0.91 6.64 6.21
C TYR A 212 -0.43 8.07 5.94
N GLN A 213 -0.46 8.54 4.68
CA GLN A 213 -0.13 9.92 4.35
C GLN A 213 -1.06 10.91 5.06
N ALA A 214 -2.38 10.65 5.06
CA ALA A 214 -3.35 11.48 5.76
C ALA A 214 -3.08 11.51 7.27
N LEU A 215 -2.69 10.38 7.86
CA LEU A 215 -2.31 10.30 9.28
C LEU A 215 -1.06 11.13 9.57
N VAL A 216 -0.02 11.02 8.73
CA VAL A 216 1.23 11.81 8.86
C VAL A 216 0.95 13.30 8.77
N LEU A 217 0.10 13.74 7.84
CA LEU A 217 -0.30 15.16 7.71
C LEU A 217 -1.02 15.66 8.97
N ARG A 218 -1.91 14.84 9.55
CA ARG A 218 -2.58 15.18 10.81
C ARG A 218 -1.60 15.30 11.97
N TYR A 219 -0.64 14.39 12.09
CA TYR A 219 0.41 14.49 13.11
C TYR A 219 1.29 15.72 12.90
N LYS A 220 1.66 16.04 11.65
CA LYS A 220 2.44 17.24 11.33
C LYS A 220 1.71 18.49 11.77
N ALA A 221 0.40 18.61 11.49
CA ALA A 221 -0.41 19.73 11.94
C ALA A 221 -0.42 19.90 13.47
N VAL A 222 -0.45 18.79 14.23
CA VAL A 222 -0.36 18.84 15.70
C VAL A 222 1.04 19.29 16.16
N VAL A 223 2.10 18.75 15.55
CA VAL A 223 3.48 19.13 15.87
C VAL A 223 3.72 20.61 15.58
N ASP A 224 3.26 21.09 14.41
CA ASP A 224 3.41 22.49 14.00
C ASP A 224 2.60 23.41 14.93
N PHE A 225 1.37 23.02 15.33
CA PHE A 225 0.61 23.77 16.33
C PHE A 225 1.34 23.87 17.68
N VAL A 226 1.93 22.77 18.18
CA VAL A 226 2.69 22.79 19.44
C VAL A 226 3.97 23.62 19.29
N ARG A 227 4.64 23.54 18.14
CA ARG A 227 5.80 24.37 17.81
C ARG A 227 5.45 25.85 17.83
N ASP A 228 4.35 26.24 17.21
CA ASP A 228 3.88 27.63 17.18
C ASP A 228 3.42 28.12 18.57
N ALA A 229 2.90 27.22 19.41
CA ALA A 229 2.56 27.51 20.80
C ALA A 229 3.79 27.51 21.75
N THR A 230 4.93 26.94 21.34
CA THR A 230 6.14 26.84 22.17
C THR A 230 6.62 28.18 22.73
N PRO A 231 6.74 29.28 21.97
CA PRO A 231 7.14 30.58 22.53
C PRO A 231 6.16 31.09 23.59
N ILE A 232 4.86 30.86 23.38
CA ILE A 232 3.79 31.25 24.31
C ILE A 232 3.91 30.44 25.61
N ILE A 233 4.00 29.11 25.52
CA ILE A 233 4.13 28.22 26.68
C ILE A 233 5.42 28.52 27.45
N THR A 234 6.53 28.71 26.73
CA THR A 234 7.84 29.06 27.29
C THR A 234 7.84 30.42 28.01
N PHE A 235 6.94 31.33 27.66
CA PHE A 235 6.80 32.62 28.34
C PHE A 235 5.80 32.58 29.50
N ILE A 236 4.60 32.03 29.27
CA ILE A 236 3.49 32.03 30.23
C ILE A 236 3.79 31.11 31.42
N PHE A 237 4.36 29.92 31.20
CA PHE A 237 4.57 28.96 32.27
C PHE A 237 5.56 29.47 33.35
N PRO A 238 6.76 29.98 33.00
CA PRO A 238 7.66 30.60 33.98
C PRO A 238 7.07 31.83 34.66
N LEU A 239 6.24 32.61 33.95
CA LEU A 239 5.57 33.79 34.50
C LEU A 239 4.56 33.39 35.59
N LEU A 240 3.68 32.43 35.31
CA LEU A 240 2.72 31.90 36.28
C LEU A 240 3.43 31.27 37.48
N LEU A 241 4.50 30.51 37.24
CA LEU A 241 5.29 29.91 38.32
C LEU A 241 6.00 30.98 39.18
N SER A 242 6.52 32.04 38.55
CA SER A 242 7.10 33.19 39.26
C SER A 242 6.06 33.91 40.11
N LEU A 243 4.84 34.09 39.59
CA LEU A 243 3.72 34.68 40.32
C LEU A 243 3.32 33.83 41.54
N LEU A 244 3.27 32.51 41.38
CA LEU A 244 2.99 31.57 42.46
C LEU A 244 4.06 31.62 43.56
N ILE A 245 5.35 31.62 43.18
CA ILE A 245 6.47 31.73 44.11
C ILE A 245 6.41 33.08 44.84
N PHE A 246 6.11 34.17 44.13
CA PHE A 246 5.94 35.49 44.71
C PHE A 246 4.78 35.52 45.72
N TRP A 247 3.64 34.92 45.39
CA TRP A 247 2.51 34.80 46.31
C TRP A 247 2.88 34.08 47.61
N ILE A 248 3.62 32.97 47.51
CA ILE A 248 4.15 32.23 48.66
C ILE A 248 5.06 33.14 49.50
N MET A 249 5.93 33.93 48.86
CA MET A 249 6.83 34.87 49.53
C MET A 249 6.04 35.92 50.33
N VAL A 250 4.94 36.45 49.78
CA VAL A 250 4.06 37.41 50.48
C VAL A 250 3.40 36.77 51.71
N VAL A 251 2.89 35.54 51.59
CA VAL A 251 2.30 34.80 52.71
C VAL A 251 3.32 34.57 53.83
N GLN A 252 4.56 34.22 53.47
CA GLN A 252 5.65 34.03 54.44
C GLN A 252 6.03 35.31 55.18
N VAL A 253 6.14 36.44 54.46
CA VAL A 253 6.44 37.75 55.07
C VAL A 253 5.33 38.17 56.04
N SER A 254 4.06 37.95 55.69
CA SER A 254 2.93 38.26 56.58
C SER A 254 2.94 37.41 57.85
N THR A 255 3.31 36.13 57.74
CA THR A 255 3.44 35.22 58.88
C THR A 255 4.62 35.60 59.76
N ALA A 256 5.75 35.98 59.16
CA ALA A 256 6.93 36.47 59.86
C ALA A 256 6.64 37.76 60.66
N ARG A 257 5.86 38.70 60.09
CA ARG A 257 5.41 39.91 60.81
C ARG A 257 4.57 39.56 62.05
N ARG A 258 3.59 38.66 61.92
CA ARG A 258 2.77 38.20 63.05
C ARG A 258 3.61 37.52 64.15
N GLY A 259 4.60 36.71 63.77
CA GLY A 259 5.53 36.09 64.71
C GLY A 259 6.40 37.12 65.45
N TRP A 260 6.79 38.19 64.77
CA TRP A 260 7.59 39.28 65.33
C TRP A 260 6.82 40.14 66.33
N GLU A 261 5.56 40.46 66.04
CA GLU A 261 4.65 41.16 66.96
C GLU A 261 4.46 40.36 68.26
N TRP A 262 4.32 39.04 68.16
CA TRP A 262 4.24 38.16 69.34
C TRP A 262 5.51 38.18 70.20
N LEU A 263 6.67 38.34 69.56
CA LEU A 263 7.98 38.43 70.21
C LEU A 263 8.19 39.75 70.97
N ARG A 264 7.59 40.85 70.49
CA ARG A 264 7.61 42.17 71.16
C ARG A 264 6.65 42.28 72.34
N GLY A 265 5.72 41.34 72.49
CA GLY A 265 4.84 41.26 73.66
C GLY A 265 3.71 42.30 73.66
N GLU A 266 3.35 42.85 72.50
CA GLU A 266 2.14 43.69 72.40
C GLU A 266 0.90 42.81 72.66
N PRO A 267 0.02 43.20 73.58
CA PRO A 267 -1.21 42.46 73.85
C PRO A 267 -2.05 42.44 72.57
N VAL A 268 -2.42 41.24 72.12
CA VAL A 268 -3.42 41.06 71.07
C VAL A 268 -4.60 41.98 71.42
N PRO A 269 -5.05 42.87 70.52
CA PRO A 269 -6.29 43.59 70.73
C PRO A 269 -7.39 42.52 70.83
N VAL A 270 -7.74 42.15 72.05
CA VAL A 270 -9.02 41.53 72.32
C VAL A 270 -10.00 42.55 71.79
N ALA A 271 -10.67 42.22 70.68
CA ALA A 271 -11.83 42.98 70.25
C ALA A 271 -12.63 43.26 71.54
N PRO A 272 -12.96 44.53 71.85
CA PRO A 272 -13.80 44.81 73.00
C PRO A 272 -14.98 43.87 72.88
N ALA A 273 -15.37 43.24 73.98
CA ALA A 273 -16.61 42.50 74.06
C ALA A 273 -17.73 43.49 73.72
N THR A 274 -17.95 43.74 72.42
CA THR A 274 -19.21 44.21 71.89
C THR A 274 -20.17 43.20 72.43
N ALA A 275 -20.99 43.66 73.37
CA ALA A 275 -22.13 42.98 73.91
C ALA A 275 -22.69 42.08 72.82
N MET A 276 -22.85 40.80 73.14
CA MET A 276 -23.72 39.93 72.34
C MET A 276 -24.97 40.77 72.03
N PRO A 277 -25.32 41.00 70.75
CA PRO A 277 -26.65 41.49 70.46
C PRO A 277 -27.62 40.56 71.20
N PRO A 278 -28.69 41.10 71.80
CA PRO A 278 -29.74 40.27 72.38
C PRO A 278 -30.10 39.17 71.39
N LEU A 279 -30.40 37.97 71.89
CA LEU A 279 -31.03 36.92 71.11
C LEU A 279 -32.32 37.47 70.49
N GLU A 280 -32.19 38.14 69.34
CA GLU A 280 -33.28 38.54 68.50
C GLU A 280 -33.80 37.27 67.86
N ALA A 281 -35.07 37.01 68.12
CA ALA A 281 -35.75 35.77 67.86
C ALA A 281 -35.47 35.26 66.44
N LEU A 282 -35.12 33.98 66.36
CA LEU A 282 -35.21 33.19 65.14
C LEU A 282 -36.56 33.50 64.44
N PRO A 283 -36.56 34.00 63.20
CA PRO A 283 -37.76 33.97 62.38
C PRO A 283 -38.20 32.50 62.22
N PRO A 284 -39.52 32.21 62.25
CA PRO A 284 -40.03 30.85 62.17
C PRO A 284 -39.55 30.19 60.87
N ALA A 285 -39.21 28.90 60.99
CA ALA A 285 -38.82 28.03 59.90
C ALA A 285 -39.75 28.20 58.69
N GLY A 286 -39.23 28.85 57.64
CA GLY A 286 -39.83 28.83 56.32
C GLY A 286 -39.88 27.39 55.84
N GLN A 287 -41.10 26.91 55.58
CA GLN A 287 -41.38 25.62 54.98
C GLN A 287 -40.51 25.39 53.73
N PRO A 288 -39.99 24.17 53.52
CA PRO A 288 -39.42 23.79 52.24
C PRO A 288 -40.56 23.81 51.21
N ASP A 289 -40.43 24.68 50.21
CA ASP A 289 -41.32 24.74 49.07
C ASP A 289 -41.13 23.45 48.25
N ALA A 290 -42.11 22.56 48.31
CA ALA A 290 -42.11 21.23 47.72
C ALA A 290 -42.47 21.25 46.21
N ALA A 291 -42.11 22.30 45.48
CA ALA A 291 -42.55 22.53 44.11
C ALA A 291 -41.42 22.99 43.18
N GLN A 292 -40.48 22.07 42.89
CA GLN A 292 -39.62 22.04 41.69
C GLN A 292 -38.94 20.66 41.67
N ILE A 293 -39.63 19.54 41.47
CA ILE A 293 -40.23 19.04 40.21
C ILE A 293 -39.33 19.26 38.98
N ALA A 294 -38.55 18.21 38.70
CA ALA A 294 -38.34 17.55 37.42
C ALA A 294 -37.84 18.36 36.21
N ALA A 295 -36.62 18.04 35.77
CA ALA A 295 -36.31 17.89 34.35
C ALA A 295 -35.28 16.76 34.15
N PRO A 296 -35.60 15.71 33.38
CA PRO A 296 -34.63 14.74 32.86
C PRO A 296 -34.24 15.13 31.42
N VAL A 297 -32.95 15.22 31.13
CA VAL A 297 -32.44 15.27 29.75
C VAL A 297 -31.13 14.48 29.76
N GLU A 298 -31.26 13.17 29.55
CA GLU A 298 -31.07 12.48 28.26
C GLU A 298 -29.60 12.16 27.98
N ARG A 299 -29.36 10.85 27.89
CA ARG A 299 -28.19 10.22 27.31
C ARG A 299 -28.25 10.36 25.80
N THR A 300 -27.12 10.61 25.18
CA THR A 300 -26.78 10.19 23.81
C THR A 300 -25.26 10.04 23.82
N VAL A 301 -24.75 8.80 23.83
CA VAL A 301 -24.24 8.06 22.66
C VAL A 301 -23.33 8.92 21.81
#